data_AF-A0A920MC80-F1
#
_entry.id   AF-A0A920MC80-F1
#
_cell.length_a   1.000
_cell.length_b   1.000
_cell.length_c   1.000
_cell.angle_alpha   90.00
_cell.angle_beta   90.00
_cell.angle_gamma   90.00
#
_symmetry.space_group_name_H-M   'P 1'
#
loop_
_entity.id
_entity.type
_entity.pdbx_description
1 polymer ?
#
loop_
_entity_poly.entity_id
_entity_poly.type
_entity_poly.pdbx_seq_one_letter_code
_entity_poly.pdbx_strand_id
1 'polypeptide(L)' 'MDLLQTLIGDEHEIVTIIEGQDCPPEVTKDLLAWLSNDKPEIEVEVHSGGQPLYPYYFGIE' A
#
# COMPACT_ATOMS: atom_id res chain seq x y z
N MET A 1 4.15 4.43 9.26
CA MET A 1 3.40 4.90 8.08
C MET A 1 4.13 6.02 7.33
N ASP A 2 5.29 6.48 7.82
CA ASP A 2 6.01 7.66 7.30
C ASP A 2 6.45 7.55 5.84
N LEU A 3 6.67 6.33 5.34
CA LEU A 3 7.07 6.10 3.95
C LEU A 3 5.99 6.55 2.96
N LEU A 4 4.77 5.97 3.06
CA LEU A 4 3.70 6.28 2.11
C LEU A 4 3.20 7.71 2.24
N GLN A 5 3.24 8.30 3.45
CA GLN A 5 3.00 9.74 3.62
C GLN A 5 3.98 10.60 2.83
N THR A 6 5.23 10.15 2.68
CA THR A 6 6.26 10.88 1.92
C THR A 6 6.16 10.61 0.42
N LEU A 7 5.75 9.41 0.03
CA LEU A 7 5.68 9.00 -1.39
C LEU A 7 4.40 9.47 -2.08
N ILE A 8 3.28 9.55 -1.36
CA ILE A 8 1.98 9.89 -1.92
C ILE A 8 1.78 11.42 -1.83
N GLY A 9 2.05 12.10 -2.94
CA GLY A 9 1.68 13.51 -3.18
C GLY A 9 0.25 13.70 -3.71
N ASP A 10 -0.18 14.96 -3.84
CA ASP A 10 -1.54 15.35 -4.25
C ASP A 10 -1.85 15.06 -5.74
N GLU A 11 -0.83 14.75 -6.53
CA GLU A 11 -0.96 14.44 -7.97
C GLU A 11 -1.19 12.95 -8.26
N HIS A 12 -1.04 12.09 -7.25
CA HIS A 12 -1.17 10.65 -7.42
C HIS A 12 -2.62 10.22 -7.19
N GLU A 13 -3.10 9.36 -8.06
CA GLU A 13 -4.48 8.88 -8.11
C GLU A 13 -4.57 7.41 -7.65
N ILE A 14 -3.50 6.63 -7.80
CA ILE A 14 -3.52 5.19 -7.54
C ILE A 14 -2.32 4.75 -6.68
N VAL A 15 -2.59 3.89 -5.70
CA VAL A 15 -1.58 3.17 -4.92
C VAL A 15 -1.77 1.67 -5.14
N THR A 16 -0.80 1.03 -5.78
CA THR A 16 -0.76 -0.42 -5.93
C THR A 16 0.08 -1.05 -4.83
N ILE A 17 -0.48 -2.00 -4.10
CA ILE A 17 0.18 -2.76 -3.03
C ILE A 17 0.32 -4.20 -3.48
N ILE A 18 1.56 -4.70 -3.53
CA ILE A 18 1.86 -6.10 -3.83
C ILE A 18 2.41 -6.78 -2.58
N GLU A 19 1.68 -7.76 -2.06
CA GLU A 19 2.04 -8.51 -0.84
C GLU A 19 3.05 -9.63 -1.13
N GLY A 20 4.09 -9.72 -0.30
CA GLY A 20 5.06 -10.81 -0.28
C GLY A 20 4.52 -12.10 0.33
N GLN A 21 5.36 -13.14 0.33
CA GLN A 21 4.97 -14.50 0.76
C GLN A 21 4.60 -14.60 2.26
N ASP A 22 5.28 -13.83 3.12
CA ASP A 22 5.13 -13.90 4.58
C ASP A 22 4.55 -12.60 5.15
N CYS A 23 3.64 -11.97 4.41
CA CYS A 23 3.08 -10.70 4.81
C CYS A 23 1.98 -10.87 5.89
N PRO A 24 2.08 -10.22 7.06
CA PRO A 24 1.05 -10.34 8.09
C PRO A 24 -0.26 -9.68 7.64
N PRO A 25 -1.41 -10.39 7.63
CA PRO A 25 -2.69 -9.83 7.17
C PRO A 25 -3.15 -8.60 7.96
N GLU A 26 -2.76 -8.52 9.23
CA GLU A 26 -3.03 -7.38 10.12
C GLU A 26 -2.36 -6.09 9.64
N VAL A 27 -1.14 -6.18 9.11
CA VAL A 27 -0.38 -5.01 8.63
C VAL A 27 -1.02 -4.45 7.36
N THR A 28 -1.43 -5.31 6.43
CA THR A 28 -2.14 -4.86 5.22
C THR A 28 -3.47 -4.23 5.58
N LYS A 29 -4.21 -4.82 6.53
CA LYS A 29 -5.47 -4.25 7.00
C LYS A 29 -5.32 -2.86 7.60
N ASP A 30 -4.32 -2.67 8.47
CA ASP A 30 -4.04 -1.37 9.08
C ASP A 30 -3.61 -0.34 8.03
N LEU A 31 -2.85 -0.77 7.02
CA LEU A 31 -2.46 0.07 5.90
C LEU A 31 -3.66 0.54 5.06
N LEU A 32 -4.57 -0.37 4.73
CA LEU A 32 -5.78 -0.04 3.98
C LEU A 32 -6.70 0.90 4.76
N ALA A 33 -6.83 0.67 6.07
CA ALA A 33 -7.60 1.56 6.95
C ALA A 33 -7.01 2.98 6.98
N TRP A 34 -5.69 3.08 7.07
CA TRP A 34 -5.00 4.37 7.01
C TRP A 34 -5.19 5.07 5.66
N LEU A 35 -4.96 4.38 4.54
CA LEU A 35 -5.15 4.95 3.20
C LEU A 35 -6.58 5.45 2.99
N SER A 36 -7.58 4.65 3.40
CA SER A 36 -8.99 5.05 3.28
C SER A 36 -9.38 6.25 4.14
N ASN A 37 -8.67 6.51 5.25
CA ASN A 37 -8.97 7.61 6.17
C ASN A 37 -8.22 8.89 5.81
N ASP A 38 -6.93 8.76 5.50
CA ASP A 38 -6.02 9.90 5.29
C ASP A 38 -5.91 10.31 3.83
N LYS A 39 -6.15 9.39 2.89
CA LYS A 39 -6.05 9.59 1.44
C LYS A 39 -7.30 9.04 0.72
N PRO A 40 -8.52 9.48 1.08
CA PRO A 40 -9.77 8.89 0.61
C PRO A 40 -10.03 9.06 -0.89
N GLU A 41 -9.32 9.99 -1.54
CA GLU A 41 -9.42 10.26 -2.98
C GLU A 41 -8.56 9.32 -3.84
N ILE A 42 -7.68 8.54 -3.22
CA ILE A 42 -6.74 7.65 -3.91
C ILE A 42 -7.35 6.26 -4.03
N GLU A 43 -7.30 5.70 -5.23
CA GLU A 43 -7.66 4.32 -5.49
C GLU A 43 -6.56 3.37 -4.99
N VAL A 44 -6.96 2.32 -4.29
CA VAL A 44 -6.01 1.35 -3.72
C VAL A 44 -6.25 -0.02 -4.31
N GLU A 45 -5.23 -0.55 -4.98
CA GLU A 45 -5.22 -1.89 -5.54
C GLU A 45 -4.33 -2.81 -4.71
N VAL A 46 -4.82 -4.01 -4.38
CA VAL A 46 -4.04 -4.98 -3.59
C VAL A 46 -3.92 -6.28 -4.36
N HIS A 47 -2.69 -6.76 -4.51
CA HIS A 47 -2.38 -8.01 -5.17
C HIS A 47 -1.47 -8.89 -4.32
N SER A 48 -1.69 -10.20 -4.38
CA SER A 48 -0.75 -11.17 -3.80
C SER A 48 0.38 -11.43 -4.79
N GLY A 49 1.58 -10.90 -4.51
CA GLY A 49 2.77 -11.09 -5.35
C GLY A 49 3.61 -12.30 -4.98
N GLY A 50 3.57 -12.75 -3.72
CA GLY A 50 4.28 -13.93 -3.25
C GLY A 50 5.80 -13.82 -3.30
N GLN A 51 6.34 -12.60 -3.26
CA GLN A 51 7.78 -12.38 -3.30
C GLN A 51 8.43 -12.88 -1.99
N PRO A 52 9.55 -13.63 -2.06
CA PRO A 52 10.19 -14.17 -0.87
C PRO A 52 11.14 -13.18 -0.17
N LEU A 53 11.56 -12.11 -0.85
CA LEU A 53 12.57 -11.17 -0.34
C LEU A 53 12.00 -9.84 0.13
N TYR A 54 10.82 -9.46 -0.36
CA TYR A 54 10.19 -8.17 -0.05
C TYR A 54 8.78 -8.42 0.46
N PRO A 55 8.45 -7.94 1.67
CA PRO A 55 7.10 -8.10 2.21
C PRO A 55 6.07 -7.25 1.48
N TYR A 56 6.50 -6.13 0.90
CA TYR A 56 5.65 -5.24 0.11
C TYR A 56 6.42 -4.62 -1.06
N TYR A 57 5.71 -4.45 -2.17
CA TYR A 57 6.01 -3.42 -3.17
C TYR A 57 4.88 -2.42 -3.27
N PHE A 58 5.26 -1.16 -3.48
CA PHE A 58 4.34 -0.05 -3.67
C PHE A 58 4.57 0.58 -5.05
N GLY A 59 3.52 0.63 -5.86
CA GLY A 59 3.44 1.50 -7.03
C GLY A 59 2.64 2.74 -6.65
N ILE A 60 3.16 3.92 -6.99
CA ILE A 60 2.47 5.20 -6.80
C ILE A 60 2.36 5.82 -8.19
N GLU A 61 1.13 6.09 -8.62
CA GLU A 61 0.82 6.67 -9.93
C GLU A 61 -0.07 7.90 -9.78
#